data_AF-A0A3P7QDC1-F1
#
_entry.id   AF-A0A3P7QDC1-F1
#
_cell.length_a   1.000
_cell.length_b   1.000
_cell.length_c   1.000
_cell.angle_alpha   90.00
_cell.angle_beta   90.00
_cell.angle_gamma   90.00
#
_symmetry.space_group_name_H-M   'P 1'
#
loop_
_entity.id
_entity.type
_entity.pdbx_description
1 polymer ?
#
loop_
_entity_poly.entity_id
_entity_poly.type
_entity_poly.pdbx_seq_one_letter_code
_entity_poly.pdbx_strand_id
1 'polypeptide(L)'
;MDEIVRKRQANSRRFKRKQQTQNDECAEESSVLHLKEAQDYQGRSFLVPPAFTGVNLRADYVPEKCFIPKKQVHVYRGHTKGVNCLQ
;
A
#
# COMPACT_ATOMS: atom_id res chain seq x y z
N MET A 1 -1.14 38.63 -31.02
CA MET A 1 -2.41 37.93 -30.76
C MET A 1 -2.18 36.50 -30.28
N ASP A 2 -1.23 35.76 -30.87
CA ASP A 2 -1.01 34.34 -30.55
C ASP A 2 -0.54 34.04 -29.11
N GLU A 3 0.29 34.91 -28.52
CA GLU A 3 0.77 34.70 -27.14
C GLU A 3 -0.32 34.79 -26.08
N ILE A 4 -1.33 35.66 -26.30
CA ILE A 4 -2.44 35.86 -25.38
C ILE A 4 -3.38 34.64 -25.43
N VAL A 5 -3.59 34.09 -26.63
CA VAL A 5 -4.38 32.87 -26.83
C VAL A 5 -3.69 31.68 -26.19
N ARG A 6 -2.37 31.54 -26.35
CA ARG A 6 -1.57 30.50 -25.67
C ARG A 6 -1.65 30.60 -24.14
N LYS A 7 -1.48 31.79 -23.57
CA LYS A 7 -1.59 32.01 -22.10
C LYS A 7 -3.00 31.68 -21.58
N ARG A 8 -4.06 32.01 -22.34
CA ARG A 8 -5.45 31.66 -21.97
C ARG A 8 -5.71 30.17 -22.03
N GLN A 9 -5.19 29.47 -23.04
CA GLN A 9 -5.31 28.02 -23.15
C GLN A 9 -4.57 27.30 -22.02
N ALA A 10 -3.33 27.72 -21.70
CA ALA A 10 -2.53 27.15 -20.60
C ALA A 10 -3.19 27.34 -19.22
N ASN A 11 -3.89 28.46 -19.00
CA ASN A 11 -4.62 28.73 -17.77
C ASN A 11 -6.02 28.10 -17.72
N SER A 12 -6.50 27.50 -18.81
CA SER A 12 -7.82 26.87 -18.83
C SER A 12 -7.85 25.62 -17.93
N ARG A 13 -8.95 25.44 -17.19
CA ARG A 13 -9.15 24.28 -16.31
C ARG A 13 -9.03 22.96 -17.06
N ARG A 14 -9.43 22.94 -18.34
CA ARG A 14 -9.37 21.77 -19.21
C ARG A 14 -7.93 21.39 -19.56
N PHE A 15 -7.06 22.38 -19.83
CA PHE A 15 -5.65 22.14 -20.13
C PHE A 15 -4.89 21.68 -18.87
N LYS A 16 -5.14 22.31 -17.71
CA LYS A 16 -4.58 21.88 -16.42
C LYS A 16 -4.97 20.45 -16.06
N ARG A 17 -6.25 20.09 -16.22
CA ARG A 17 -6.74 18.73 -15.94
C ARG A 17 -6.12 17.70 -16.87
N LYS A 18 -5.98 18.02 -18.16
CA LYS A 18 -5.31 17.15 -19.16
C LYS A 18 -3.82 16.96 -18.83
N GLN A 19 -3.15 18.01 -18.37
CA GLN A 19 -1.74 17.96 -17.97
C GLN A 19 -1.55 17.14 -16.67
N GLN A 20 -2.52 17.19 -15.75
CA GLN A 20 -2.52 16.37 -14.54
C GLN A 20 -2.70 14.88 -14.88
N THR A 21 -3.71 14.56 -15.70
CA THR A 21 -3.97 13.17 -16.13
C THR A 21 -2.78 12.59 -16.91
N GLN A 22 -2.12 13.38 -17.76
CA GLN A 22 -0.92 12.94 -18.48
C GLN A 22 0.29 12.68 -17.57
N ASN A 23 0.40 13.34 -16.41
CA ASN A 23 1.44 13.02 -15.44
C ASN A 23 1.12 11.72 -14.69
N ASP A 24 -0.15 11.46 -14.40
CA ASP A 24 -0.58 10.22 -13.73
C ASP A 24 -0.44 8.98 -14.64
N GLU A 25 -0.57 9.15 -15.96
CA GLU A 25 -0.41 8.08 -16.95
C GLU A 25 1.04 7.63 -17.16
N CYS A 26 2.03 8.37 -16.66
CA CYS A 26 3.47 8.07 -16.80
C CYS A 26 4.11 7.66 -15.47
N ALA A 27 3.37 6.93 -14.63
CA ALA A 27 3.92 6.32 -13.43
C ALA A 27 4.65 5.03 -13.82
N GLU A 28 5.98 5.07 -13.87
CA GLU A 28 6.79 3.84 -13.95
C GLU A 28 6.48 2.94 -12.75
N GLU A 29 6.25 1.66 -13.01
CA GLU A 29 6.00 0.66 -11.98
C GLU A 29 7.23 0.54 -11.08
N SER A 30 7.10 1.01 -9.84
CA SER A 30 8.16 0.90 -8.83
C SER A 30 7.60 0.26 -7.56
N SER A 31 8.41 -0.60 -6.95
CA SER A 31 8.09 -1.21 -5.67
C SER A 31 9.31 -1.15 -4.75
N VAL A 32 9.08 -0.92 -3.46
CA VAL A 32 10.14 -0.80 -2.46
C VAL A 32 9.93 -1.83 -1.37
N LEU A 33 10.85 -2.78 -1.28
CA LEU A 33 10.91 -3.73 -0.18
C LEU A 33 11.61 -3.08 1.03
N HIS A 34 10.88 -2.92 2.13
CA HIS A 34 11.42 -2.31 3.35
C HIS A 34 12.04 -3.35 4.31
N LEU A 35 11.94 -4.64 4.00
CA LEU A 35 12.60 -5.71 4.76
C LEU A 35 14.11 -5.71 4.46
N LYS A 36 14.91 -6.15 5.44
CA LYS A 36 16.37 -6.29 5.25
C LYS A 36 16.70 -7.32 4.16
N GLU A 37 15.99 -8.44 4.18
CA GLU A 37 16.18 -9.57 3.29
C GLU A 37 14.82 -10.04 2.79
N ALA A 38 14.77 -10.47 1.53
CA ALA A 38 13.54 -10.94 0.89
C ALA A 38 13.14 -12.37 1.31
N GLN A 39 14.13 -13.14 1.77
CA GLN A 39 13.98 -14.54 2.17
C GLN A 39 14.42 -14.71 3.61
N ASP A 40 13.85 -15.69 4.30
CA ASP A 40 14.31 -16.10 5.62
C ASP A 40 15.62 -16.92 5.55
N TYR A 41 16.15 -17.30 6.71
CA TYR A 41 17.34 -18.14 6.84
C TYR A 41 17.21 -19.54 6.18
N GLN A 42 16.01 -19.96 5.79
CA GLN A 42 15.71 -21.20 5.08
C GLN A 42 15.36 -20.97 3.60
N GLY A 43 15.51 -19.75 3.08
CA GLY A 43 15.20 -19.40 1.70
C GLY A 43 13.70 -19.25 1.39
N ARG A 44 12.84 -19.13 2.41
CA ARG A 44 11.39 -18.99 2.24
C ARG A 44 10.99 -17.53 2.12
N SER A 45 9.95 -17.26 1.34
CA SER A 45 9.34 -15.93 1.23
C SER A 45 8.65 -15.51 2.53
N PHE A 46 8.58 -14.21 2.78
CA PHE A 46 7.83 -13.61 3.90
C PHE A 46 6.32 -13.91 3.87
N LEU A 47 5.79 -14.41 2.74
CA LEU A 47 4.39 -14.84 2.60
C LEU A 47 4.13 -16.25 3.17
N VAL A 48 5.18 -17.02 3.44
CA VAL A 48 5.01 -18.37 4.00
C VAL A 48 4.63 -18.26 5.48
N PRO A 49 3.53 -18.89 5.92
CA PRO A 49 3.09 -18.79 7.31
C PRO A 49 4.14 -19.40 8.25
N PRO A 50 4.49 -18.71 9.35
CA PRO A 50 5.48 -19.19 10.31
C PRO A 50 4.94 -20.38 11.12
N ALA A 51 5.77 -21.41 11.31
CA ALA A 51 5.39 -22.62 12.04
C ALA A 51 5.44 -22.47 13.58
N PHE A 52 6.16 -21.47 14.11
CA PHE A 52 6.51 -21.37 15.53
C PHE A 52 5.81 -20.21 16.28
N THR A 53 4.56 -19.91 15.94
CA THR A 53 3.80 -18.78 16.53
C THR A 53 2.95 -19.17 17.75
N GLY A 54 3.07 -20.40 18.25
CA GLY A 54 2.29 -20.91 19.38
C GLY A 54 0.80 -21.15 19.08
N VAL A 55 0.37 -20.85 17.85
CA VAL A 55 -0.99 -21.05 17.33
C VAL A 55 -0.91 -21.71 15.95
N ASN A 56 -1.93 -22.47 15.57
CA ASN A 56 -1.98 -23.11 14.26
C ASN A 56 -2.60 -22.16 13.23
N LEU A 57 -1.85 -21.83 12.18
CA LEU A 57 -2.25 -20.91 11.11
C LEU A 57 -2.76 -21.63 9.85
N ARG A 58 -2.97 -22.94 9.91
CA ARG A 58 -3.56 -23.69 8.79
C ARG A 58 -5.03 -23.30 8.59
N ALA A 59 -5.48 -23.27 7.34
CA ALA A 59 -6.83 -22.85 6.97
C ALA A 59 -7.95 -23.65 7.66
N ASP A 60 -7.71 -24.93 7.94
CA ASP A 60 -8.70 -25.83 8.54
C ASP A 60 -8.79 -25.71 10.07
N TYR A 61 -7.90 -24.94 10.69
CA TYR A 61 -7.87 -24.81 12.15
C TYR A 61 -8.86 -23.75 12.64
N VAL A 62 -9.82 -24.18 13.44
CA VAL A 62 -10.78 -23.31 14.11
C VAL A 62 -10.50 -23.32 15.62
N PRO A 63 -10.36 -22.15 16.27
CA PRO A 63 -10.15 -22.09 17.72
C PRO A 63 -11.39 -22.56 18.47
N GLU A 64 -11.20 -23.23 19.61
CA GLU A 64 -12.30 -23.74 20.45
C GLU A 64 -13.16 -22.61 21.04
N LYS A 65 -12.55 -21.45 21.34
CA LYS A 65 -13.23 -20.32 21.98
C LYS A 65 -12.61 -18.98 21.60
N CYS A 66 -13.46 -18.00 21.31
CA CYS A 66 -13.08 -16.61 21.02
C CYS A 66 -13.36 -15.70 22.24
N PHE A 67 -12.50 -14.69 22.45
CA PHE A 67 -12.62 -13.74 23.55
C PHE A 67 -12.52 -12.30 23.04
N ILE A 68 -13.16 -11.38 23.76
CA ILE A 68 -13.11 -9.94 23.45
C ILE A 68 -11.73 -9.39 23.88
N PRO A 69 -11.01 -8.66 23.00
CA PRO A 69 -9.71 -8.11 23.33
C PRO A 69 -9.82 -7.01 24.39
N LYS A 70 -8.89 -7.00 25.35
CA LYS A 70 -8.86 -6.03 26.47
C LYS A 70 -7.81 -4.94 26.33
N LYS A 71 -6.84 -5.12 25.43
CA LYS A 71 -5.69 -4.21 25.26
C LYS A 71 -5.29 -4.10 23.79
N GLN A 72 -4.77 -2.95 23.43
CA GLN A 72 -4.09 -2.75 22.16
C GLN A 72 -2.66 -3.30 22.25
N VAL A 73 -2.30 -4.21 21.35
CA VAL A 73 -0.97 -4.85 21.34
C VAL A 73 0.01 -4.06 20.45
N HIS A 74 -0.44 -3.64 19.26
CA HIS A 74 0.42 -3.00 18.27
C HIS A 74 -0.22 -1.74 17.66
N VAL A 75 0.64 -0.82 17.20
CA VAL A 75 0.31 0.37 16.42
C VAL A 75 1.17 0.34 15.17
N TYR A 76 0.59 0.14 14.00
CA TYR A 76 1.33 0.15 12.74
C TYR A 76 1.34 1.57 12.17
N ARG A 77 2.53 2.19 12.17
CA ARG A 77 2.76 3.52 11.58
C ARG A 77 3.59 3.35 10.31
N GLY A 78 3.21 4.03 9.24
CA GLY A 78 3.95 3.98 7.97
C GLY A 78 3.31 4.82 6.88
N HIS A 79 1.97 4.89 6.85
CA HIS A 79 1.27 5.78 5.94
C HIS A 79 1.23 7.21 6.48
N THR A 80 1.48 8.17 5.60
CA THR A 80 1.29 9.61 5.87
C THR A 80 -0.17 10.04 5.80
N LYS A 81 -1.01 9.29 5.07
CA LYS A 81 -2.45 9.49 4.96
C LYS A 81 -3.21 8.37 5.69
N GLY A 82 -4.52 8.55 5.84
CA GLY A 82 -5.40 7.52 6.40
C GLY A 82 -5.39 6.24 5.56
N VAL A 83 -5.53 5.09 6.23
CA VAL A 83 -5.65 3.78 5.57
C VAL A 83 -7.07 3.65 5.00
N ASN A 84 -7.19 3.33 3.72
CA ASN A 84 -8.49 3.17 3.06
C ASN A 84 -9.11 1.79 3.27
N CYS A 85 -8.29 0.72 3.22
CA CYS A 85 -8.74 -0.65 3.42
C CYS A 85 -7.64 -1.51 4.09
N LEU A 86 -8.09 -2.55 4.79
CA LEU A 86 -7.28 -3.67 5.25
C LEU A 86 -7.83 -4.90 4.53
N GLN A 87 -6.96 -5.63 3.82
CA GLN A 87 -7.32 -6.81 3.02
C GLN A 87 -6.79 -8.07 3.68
#